data_AF-A0A5S9M6K8-F1
#
_entry.id   AF-A0A5S9M6K8-F1
#
_cell.length_a   1.000
_cell.length_b   1.000
_cell.length_c   1.000
_cell.angle_alpha   90.00
_cell.angle_beta   90.00
_cell.angle_gamma   90.00
#
_symmetry.space_group_name_H-M   'P 1'
#
loop_
_entity.id
_entity.type
_entity.pdbx_description
1 polymer ?
#
loop_
_entity_poly.entity_id
_entity_poly.type
_entity_poly.pdbx_seq_one_letter_code
_entity_poly.pdbx_strand_id
1 'polypeptide(L)'
;MFKKKKSIAGFKEVEYEVMRDRQNTCITVCNMENIDPVGVHTGDSIVVAPSQTLTDQDYQMLRSASLKIISALDVVGGCNIQFALDPLSKEYFVIEVNPRVSRSSALASKATGYPIAKNGS
;
A
#
# COMPACT_ATOMS: atom_id res chain seq x y z
N MET A 1 18.01 -4.45 28.24
CA MET A 1 16.67 -5.08 28.12
C MET A 1 16.31 -5.16 26.64
N PHE A 2 16.47 -6.33 26.02
CA PHE A 2 16.15 -6.53 24.60
C PHE A 2 14.63 -6.51 24.44
N LYS A 3 14.07 -5.47 23.79
CA LYS A 3 12.67 -5.46 23.38
C LYS A 3 12.50 -6.55 22.31
N LYS A 4 11.70 -7.59 22.61
CA LYS A 4 11.17 -8.53 21.59
C LYS A 4 10.66 -7.69 20.41
N LYS A 5 11.04 -8.03 19.17
CA LYS A 5 10.39 -7.47 17.96
C LYS A 5 8.88 -7.60 18.17
N LYS A 6 8.14 -6.48 18.13
CA LYS A 6 6.67 -6.50 18.19
C LYS A 6 6.22 -7.29 16.96
N SER A 7 5.61 -8.45 17.17
CA SER A 7 5.09 -9.24 16.05
C SER A 7 3.87 -8.51 15.49
N ILE A 8 3.85 -8.31 14.18
CA ILE A 8 2.70 -7.76 13.44
C ILE A 8 1.81 -8.86 12.88
N ALA A 9 2.04 -10.13 13.26
CA ALA A 9 1.18 -11.24 12.86
C ALA A 9 -0.27 -11.00 13.34
N GLY A 10 -1.24 -11.24 12.47
CA GLY A 10 -2.66 -10.97 12.75
C GLY A 10 -3.11 -9.53 12.44
N PHE A 11 -2.19 -8.65 12.02
CA PHE A 11 -2.56 -7.31 11.57
C PHE A 11 -3.22 -7.38 10.19
N LYS A 12 -4.07 -6.42 9.88
CA LYS A 12 -4.67 -6.29 8.55
C LYS A 12 -3.63 -5.80 7.57
N GLU A 13 -3.49 -6.49 6.44
CA GLU A 13 -2.56 -6.07 5.39
C GLU A 13 -3.27 -5.19 4.35
N VAL A 14 -2.72 -4.00 4.13
CA VAL A 14 -3.28 -2.97 3.25
C VAL A 14 -2.21 -2.50 2.29
N GLU A 15 -2.53 -2.45 1.00
CA GLU A 15 -1.62 -1.95 -0.03
C GLU A 15 -2.12 -0.61 -0.59
N TYR A 16 -1.17 0.28 -0.88
CA TYR A 16 -1.42 1.52 -1.61
C TYR A 16 -0.56 1.56 -2.86
N GLU A 17 -1.23 1.66 -4.00
CA GLU A 17 -0.61 1.96 -5.28
C GLU A 17 -0.62 3.48 -5.46
N VAL A 18 0.57 4.07 -5.44
CA VAL A 18 0.77 5.52 -5.56
C VAL A 18 1.66 5.83 -6.76
N MET A 19 1.51 7.03 -7.31
CA MET A 19 2.36 7.53 -8.38
C MET A 19 2.88 8.91 -8.06
N ARG A 20 4.11 9.18 -8.48
CA ARG A 20 4.73 10.50 -8.43
C ARG A 20 5.34 10.85 -9.79
N ASP A 21 5.07 12.04 -10.29
CA ASP A 21 5.69 12.57 -11.50
C ASP A 21 7.00 13.33 -11.21
N ARG A 22 7.68 13.77 -12.28
CA ARG A 22 8.92 14.57 -12.17
C ARG A 22 8.68 16.00 -11.66
N GLN A 23 7.42 16.43 -11.54
CA GLN A 23 7.01 17.75 -11.05
C GLN A 23 6.61 17.72 -9.57
N ASN A 24 6.87 16.60 -8.87
CA ASN A 24 6.46 16.34 -7.47
C ASN A 24 4.95 16.14 -7.26
N THR A 25 4.15 16.01 -8.30
CA THR A 25 2.74 15.67 -8.16
C THR A 25 2.64 14.22 -7.71
N CYS A 26 2.02 13.98 -6.55
CA CYS A 26 1.78 12.65 -6.01
C CYS A 26 0.28 12.34 -5.99
N ILE A 27 -0.09 11.16 -6.48
CA ILE A 27 -1.47 10.67 -6.46
C ILE A 27 -1.54 9.28 -5.86
N THR A 28 -2.67 8.97 -5.24
CA THR A 28 -3.06 7.61 -4.90
C THR A 28 -3.91 7.08 -6.05
N VAL A 29 -3.50 5.96 -6.64
CA VAL A 29 -4.20 5.34 -7.76
C VAL A 29 -5.24 4.35 -7.23
N CYS A 30 -4.82 3.44 -6.35
CA CYS A 30 -5.68 2.40 -5.81
C CYS A 30 -5.23 2.07 -4.39
N ASN A 31 -6.17 1.67 -3.55
CA ASN A 31 -5.86 1.00 -2.30
C ASN A 31 -6.52 -0.38 -2.28
N MET A 32 -5.82 -1.35 -1.72
CA MET A 32 -6.20 -2.75 -1.72
C MET A 32 -6.10 -3.32 -0.32
N GLU A 33 -6.90 -4.32 -0.03
CA GLU A 33 -6.93 -5.00 1.26
C GLU A 33 -6.74 -6.50 1.04
N ASN A 34 -5.83 -7.10 1.78
CA ASN A 34 -5.71 -8.55 1.86
C ASN A 34 -6.75 -9.07 2.86
N ILE A 35 -7.51 -10.09 2.44
CA ILE A 35 -8.52 -10.75 3.29
C ILE A 35 -7.84 -11.50 4.43
N ASP A 36 -6.72 -12.14 4.13
CA ASP A 36 -5.91 -12.82 5.12
C ASP A 36 -5.00 -11.82 5.87
N PRO A 37 -4.82 -11.99 7.18
CA PRO A 37 -3.95 -11.11 7.96
C PRO A 37 -2.47 -11.39 7.69
N VAL A 38 -1.63 -10.41 8.05
CA VAL A 38 -0.16 -10.52 7.99
C VAL A 38 0.31 -11.80 8.66
N GLY A 39 1.13 -12.57 7.94
CA GLY A 39 1.67 -13.86 8.37
C GLY A 39 1.24 -15.03 7.48
N VAL A 40 0.17 -14.86 6.69
CA VAL A 40 -0.15 -15.74 5.56
C VAL A 40 0.68 -15.30 4.34
N HIS A 41 1.15 -16.25 3.53
CA HIS A 41 1.97 -15.90 2.37
C HIS A 41 1.12 -15.13 1.33
N THR A 42 1.59 -13.96 0.89
CA THR A 42 0.84 -13.05 0.01
C THR A 42 0.49 -13.66 -1.36
N GLY A 43 1.17 -14.74 -1.77
CA GLY A 43 0.83 -15.51 -2.97
C GLY A 43 -0.44 -16.37 -2.85
N ASP A 44 -0.87 -16.67 -1.62
CA ASP A 44 -2.07 -17.48 -1.32
C ASP A 44 -3.23 -16.61 -0.80
N SER A 45 -2.97 -15.33 -0.51
CA SER A 45 -3.96 -14.39 0.00
C SER A 45 -4.86 -13.85 -1.12
N ILE A 46 -6.14 -13.65 -0.79
CA ILE A 46 -7.07 -12.95 -1.66
C ILE A 46 -6.94 -11.45 -1.40
N VAL A 47 -6.63 -10.69 -2.45
CA VAL A 47 -6.60 -9.22 -2.42
C VAL A 47 -7.85 -8.63 -3.06
N VAL A 48 -8.45 -7.63 -2.42
CA VAL A 48 -9.64 -6.93 -2.90
C VAL A 48 -9.35 -5.45 -3.13
N ALA A 49 -9.96 -4.89 -4.18
CA ALA A 49 -9.85 -3.50 -4.58
C ALA A 49 -11.26 -2.92 -4.85
N PRO A 50 -11.64 -1.77 -4.27
CA PRO A 50 -10.93 -1.04 -3.21
C PRO A 50 -10.95 -1.81 -1.87
N SER A 51 -10.25 -1.29 -0.85
CA SER A 51 -10.37 -1.83 0.53
C SER A 51 -11.83 -1.87 1.00
N GLN A 52 -12.20 -2.86 1.80
CA GLN A 52 -13.59 -3.10 2.19
C GLN A 52 -13.90 -2.70 3.62
N THR A 53 -12.94 -2.81 4.54
CA THR A 53 -13.22 -2.70 5.99
C THR A 53 -12.45 -1.59 6.70
N LEU A 54 -11.70 -0.77 5.95
CA LEU A 54 -11.03 0.39 6.52
C LEU A 54 -12.05 1.45 6.95
N THR A 55 -11.84 2.01 8.13
CA THR A 55 -12.55 3.24 8.50
C THR A 55 -12.03 4.41 7.68
N ASP A 56 -12.82 5.47 7.54
CA ASP A 56 -12.37 6.70 6.87
C ASP A 56 -11.07 7.25 7.46
N GLN A 57 -10.89 7.10 8.78
CA GLN A 57 -9.71 7.59 9.48
C GLN A 57 -8.47 6.76 9.11
N ASP A 58 -8.60 5.43 9.05
CA ASP A 58 -7.51 4.54 8.65
C ASP A 58 -7.13 4.78 7.19
N TYR A 59 -8.14 4.91 6.33
CA TYR A 59 -7.95 5.21 4.91
C TYR A 59 -7.16 6.52 4.72
N GLN A 60 -7.58 7.62 5.37
CA GLN A 60 -6.90 8.91 5.20
C GLN A 60 -5.49 8.90 5.84
N MET A 61 -5.31 8.19 6.94
CA MET A 61 -4.02 8.02 7.60
C MET A 61 -3.02 7.30 6.69
N LEU A 62 -3.39 6.12 6.18
CA LEU A 62 -2.52 5.31 5.32
C LEU A 62 -2.30 5.95 3.95
N ARG A 63 -3.31 6.62 3.39
CA ARG A 63 -3.17 7.45 2.19
C ARG A 63 -2.13 8.55 2.39
N SER A 64 -2.23 9.30 3.48
CA SER A 64 -1.30 10.38 3.81
C SER A 64 0.12 9.86 4.04
N ALA A 65 0.25 8.71 4.72
CA ALA A 65 1.53 8.05 4.92
C ALA A 65 2.17 7.64 3.58
N SER A 66 1.38 7.04 2.68
CA SER A 66 1.84 6.60 1.35
C SER A 66 2.39 7.75 0.52
N LEU A 67 1.67 8.88 0.47
CA LEU A 67 2.11 10.08 -0.27
C LEU A 67 3.39 10.70 0.33
N LYS A 68 3.54 10.67 1.65
CA LYS A 68 4.78 11.11 2.32
C LYS A 68 5.95 10.19 2.00
N ILE A 69 5.73 8.87 2.03
CA ILE A 69 6.78 7.87 1.75
C ILE A 69 7.30 7.99 0.32
N ILE A 70 6.42 7.99 -0.69
CA ILE A 70 6.84 8.09 -2.09
C ILE A 70 7.61 9.39 -2.37
N SER A 71 7.17 10.50 -1.75
CA SER A 71 7.86 11.80 -1.86
C SER A 71 9.23 11.78 -1.19
N ALA A 72 9.32 11.23 0.03
CA ALA A 72 10.57 11.18 0.79
C ALA A 72 11.63 10.27 0.15
N LEU A 73 11.20 9.26 -0.61
CA LEU A 73 12.08 8.35 -1.35
C LEU A 73 12.44 8.86 -2.76
N ASP A 74 11.96 10.04 -3.14
CA ASP A 74 12.18 10.65 -4.47
C ASP A 74 11.83 9.72 -5.65
N VAL A 75 10.81 8.85 -5.48
CA VAL A 75 10.40 7.91 -6.53
C VAL A 75 9.73 8.68 -7.66
N VAL A 76 10.08 8.37 -8.91
CA VAL A 76 9.39 8.84 -10.11
C VAL A 76 8.75 7.63 -10.78
N GLY A 77 7.43 7.65 -10.95
CA GLY A 77 6.62 6.55 -11.46
C GLY A 77 5.76 5.90 -10.37
N GLY A 78 5.37 4.64 -10.61
CA GLY A 78 4.52 3.85 -9.71
C GLY A 78 5.30 3.21 -8.56
N CYS A 79 4.66 3.19 -7.39
CA CYS A 79 5.17 2.57 -6.18
C CYS A 79 4.03 1.87 -5.44
N ASN A 80 4.25 0.62 -5.05
CA ASN A 80 3.36 -0.15 -4.20
C ASN A 80 3.91 -0.13 -2.77
N ILE A 81 3.11 0.34 -1.81
CA ILE A 81 3.48 0.42 -0.40
C ILE A 81 2.54 -0.49 0.39
N GLN A 82 3.10 -1.38 1.19
CA GLN A 82 2.33 -2.33 1.99
C GLN A 82 2.43 -2.00 3.47
N PHE A 83 1.29 -2.04 4.15
CA PHE A 83 1.15 -1.73 5.56
C PHE A 83 0.52 -2.90 6.32
N ALA A 84 0.95 -3.05 7.57
CA ALA A 84 0.27 -3.83 8.58
C ALA A 84 -0.46 -2.86 9.51
N LEU A 85 -1.80 -2.86 9.49
CA LEU A 85 -2.65 -2.05 10.36
C LEU A 85 -3.20 -2.91 11.51
N ASP A 86 -3.02 -2.45 12.74
CA ASP A 86 -3.64 -3.09 13.90
C ASP A 86 -5.18 -2.95 13.80
N PRO A 87 -5.96 -4.05 13.79
CA PRO A 87 -7.42 -3.95 13.68
C PRO A 87 -8.10 -3.37 14.92
N LEU A 88 -7.40 -3.30 16.06
CA LEU A 88 -7.95 -2.82 17.34
C LEU A 88 -7.49 -1.40 17.68
N SER A 89 -6.52 -0.87 16.95
CA SER A 89 -5.95 0.46 17.21
C SER A 89 -5.66 1.19 15.89
N LYS A 90 -4.95 2.32 15.97
CA LYS A 90 -4.47 3.05 14.78
C LYS A 90 -2.96 2.86 14.56
N GLU A 91 -2.33 1.95 15.30
CA GLU A 91 -0.94 1.62 15.08
C GLU A 91 -0.80 0.89 13.74
N TYR A 92 0.11 1.36 12.90
CA TYR A 92 0.46 0.67 11.66
C TYR A 92 1.98 0.60 11.49
N PHE A 93 2.42 -0.36 10.70
CA PHE A 93 3.82 -0.56 10.32
C PHE A 93 3.93 -0.67 8.81
N VAL A 94 5.01 -0.15 8.23
CA VAL A 94 5.35 -0.41 6.83
C VAL A 94 5.97 -1.80 6.75
N ILE A 95 5.42 -2.66 5.90
CA ILE A 95 5.95 -3.99 5.62
C ILE A 95 7.04 -3.88 4.56
N GLU A 96 6.67 -3.34 3.40
CA GLU A 96 7.57 -3.15 2.26
C GLU A 96 7.19 -1.93 1.42
N VAL A 97 8.18 -1.42 0.69
CA VAL A 97 8.02 -0.35 -0.30
C VAL A 97 8.66 -0.83 -1.59
N ASN A 98 7.86 -0.97 -2.63
CA ASN A 98 8.30 -1.40 -3.95
C ASN A 98 8.23 -0.22 -4.91
N PRO A 99 9.34 0.52 -5.14
CA PRO A 99 9.38 1.68 -6.04
C PRO A 99 9.46 1.25 -7.51
N ARG A 100 8.54 0.36 -7.92
CA ARG A 100 8.42 -0.18 -9.26
C ARG A 100 7.01 -0.70 -9.48
N VAL A 101 6.63 -0.80 -10.75
CA VAL A 101 5.40 -1.49 -11.15
C VAL A 101 5.48 -2.97 -10.74
N SER A 102 4.41 -3.48 -10.16
CA SER A 102 4.26 -4.84 -9.64
C SER A 102 3.07 -5.57 -10.30
N ARG A 103 2.86 -6.84 -9.95
CA ARG A 103 1.63 -7.56 -10.36
C ARG A 103 0.38 -6.90 -9.77
N SER A 104 0.45 -6.42 -8.53
CA SER A 104 -0.61 -5.64 -7.88
C SER A 104 -0.89 -4.34 -8.64
N SER A 105 0.14 -3.68 -9.20
CA SER A 105 -0.04 -2.49 -10.04
C SER A 105 -0.88 -2.78 -11.30
N ALA A 106 -0.70 -3.95 -11.92
CA ALA A 106 -1.51 -4.34 -13.08
C ALA A 106 -2.97 -4.61 -12.71
N LEU A 107 -3.23 -5.18 -11.52
CA LEU A 107 -4.58 -5.35 -10.98
C LEU A 107 -5.22 -3.99 -10.67
N ALA A 108 -4.49 -3.10 -10.01
CA ALA A 108 -4.91 -1.73 -9.74
C ALA A 108 -5.27 -0.97 -11.02
N SER A 109 -4.46 -1.08 -12.08
CA SER A 109 -4.77 -0.49 -13.38
C SER A 109 -6.07 -1.00 -13.99
N LYS A 110 -6.35 -2.30 -13.88
CA LYS A 110 -7.61 -2.88 -14.35
C LYS A 110 -8.81 -2.43 -13.51
N ALA A 111 -8.65 -2.40 -12.18
CA ALA A 111 -9.71 -2.02 -11.26
C ALA A 111 -10.09 -0.53 -11.36
N THR A 112 -9.11 0.34 -11.64
CA THR A 112 -9.30 1.80 -11.65
C THR A 112 -9.44 2.40 -13.05
N GLY A 113 -9.01 1.69 -14.09
CA GLY A 113 -8.85 2.23 -15.44
C GLY A 113 -7.63 3.14 -15.61
N TYR A 114 -6.84 3.39 -14.56
CA TYR A 114 -5.67 4.25 -14.63
C TYR A 114 -4.43 3.47 -15.13
N PRO A 115 -3.75 3.92 -16.21
CA PRO A 115 -2.61 3.19 -16.77
C PRO A 115 -1.31 3.48 -15.98
N ILE A 116 -1.01 2.66 -14.97
CA ILE A 116 0.21 2.77 -14.15
C ILE A 116 1.47 2.36 -14.93
N ALA A 117 1.32 1.45 -15.89
CA ALA A 117 2.43 0.81 -16.62
C ALA A 117 2.64 1.30 -18.06
N LYS A 118 1.97 2.37 -18.51
CA LYS A 118 2.27 2.91 -19.85
C LYS A 118 3.54 3.75 -19.77
N ASN A 119 4.63 3.13 -20.24
CA ASN A 119 5.96 3.66 -20.52
C ASN A 119 6.08 5.19 -20.47
N GLY A 120 7.11 5.63 -19.72
CA GLY A 120 7.60 7.00 -19.77
C GLY A 120 7.80 7.47 -21.20
N SER A 121 7.38 8.71 -21.42
CA SER A 121 7.96 9.55 -22.46
C SER A 121 9.45 9.76 -22.19
#